data_AF-A0A958JV51-F1
#
_entry.id   AF-A0A958JV51-F1
#
_cell.length_a   1.000
_cell.length_b   1.000
_cell.length_c   1.000
_cell.angle_alpha   90.00
_cell.angle_beta   90.00
_cell.angle_gamma   90.00
#
_symmetry.space_group_name_H-M   'P 1'
#
loop_
_entity.id
_entity.type
_entity.pdbx_description
1 polymer ?
#
loop_
_entity_poly.entity_id
_entity_poly.type
_entity_poly.pdbx_seq_one_letter_code
_entity_poly.pdbx_strand_id
1 'polypeptide(L)'
;LFQLDQFYASRRDRSLPITQGEMEVAREEGCERPDEATVCAFLDKAQKHFLGQLTSEQESLEASIRNLRKCGIAVDQSEHSLVDSPDEDFTHAESAESHPNQQGSGFSRVYVTKLQQLISGLPRVGVFKEDLAVEIGAAQSRVLRGSPYMLLTIKSLDKEILVCNQHGEATFVSDTCRGVEFYSSRSKGDLKKTEGIHTVCYRNGDQWFAQIVSHLFPKAGPDRCATPLLEVDVVPEVVLRVREDPNMTAEVWANMKQRERNAYKAPGTKVGLRGLASQIGVKGSPTTNSAVYYELGIRIFGPDPLLVQKRDESLQEQSDRKLPADELKRRILEDGAMTAEDWCNMNRAESRSFRVPGTRIALLALSTRLGIKGDPNANLAAFYETGIEIFGRKKILVEKLGEAAQRLDDARLAKEEILEKIKADPEMDQERWIQMSIEERRQYRVPGTALSLYQINKTFHLSGRPTDSKALHLELGEAIFGKGSLVSHELAKEEAVLKAQNLDARVLRDVITNQMTYDDWNSMSQRDKTKYKVPGTKLGLNRVARKFSVSGNPVANHQVHLELGKAIFEE
;
A
#
# COMPACT_ATOMS: atom_id res chain seq x y z
N LEU A 1 -14.40 28.11 -39.29
CA LEU A 1 -13.98 27.31 -40.46
C LEU A 1 -14.53 27.89 -41.77
N PHE A 2 -15.85 27.98 -41.95
CA PHE A 2 -16.46 28.59 -43.16
C PHE A 2 -16.09 30.07 -43.40
N GLN A 3 -16.02 30.89 -42.35
CA GLN A 3 -15.56 32.28 -42.44
C GLN A 3 -14.05 32.40 -42.75
N LEU A 4 -13.24 31.39 -42.40
CA LEU A 4 -11.83 31.35 -42.76
C LEU A 4 -11.64 30.91 -44.22
N ASP A 5 -12.46 29.97 -44.71
CA ASP A 5 -12.46 29.59 -46.13
C ASP A 5 -12.86 30.75 -47.04
N GLN A 6 -13.82 31.59 -46.64
CA GLN A 6 -14.13 32.83 -47.37
C GLN A 6 -12.96 33.84 -47.34
N PHE A 7 -12.22 33.91 -46.24
CA PHE A 7 -11.04 34.78 -46.11
C PHE A 7 -9.86 34.32 -46.99
N TYR A 8 -9.68 33.01 -47.19
CA TYR A 8 -8.67 32.48 -48.11
C TYR A 8 -9.13 32.47 -49.58
N ALA A 9 -10.43 32.32 -49.83
CA ALA A 9 -11.01 32.42 -51.18
C ALA A 9 -10.92 33.86 -51.74
N SER A 10 -11.12 34.89 -50.89
CA SER A 10 -11.00 36.30 -51.30
C SER A 10 -9.57 36.74 -51.60
N ARG A 11 -8.55 35.96 -51.20
CA ARG A 11 -7.13 36.22 -51.51
C ARG A 11 -6.60 35.53 -52.76
N ARG A 12 -7.39 34.65 -53.41
CA ARG A 12 -6.98 33.97 -54.65
C ARG A 12 -7.26 34.77 -55.93
N ASP A 13 -8.07 35.82 -55.86
CA ASP A 13 -8.36 36.68 -57.02
C ASP A 13 -7.53 37.98 -56.93
N ARG A 14 -6.45 38.06 -57.72
CA ARG A 14 -5.47 39.18 -57.71
C ARG A 14 -5.87 40.36 -58.61
N SER A 15 -7.15 40.71 -58.70
CA SER A 15 -7.58 41.71 -59.71
C SER A 15 -8.56 42.80 -59.27
N LEU A 16 -8.77 43.04 -57.96
CA LEU A 16 -9.54 44.21 -57.53
C LEU A 16 -8.86 44.98 -56.38
N PRO A 17 -8.70 46.32 -56.49
CA PRO A 17 -8.23 47.14 -55.40
C PRO A 17 -9.38 47.38 -54.41
N ILE A 18 -9.25 46.87 -53.18
CA ILE A 18 -10.15 47.21 -52.09
C ILE A 18 -9.65 48.50 -51.45
N THR A 19 -10.49 49.52 -51.52
CA THR A 19 -10.35 50.80 -50.82
C THR A 19 -10.30 50.59 -49.31
N GLN A 20 -9.38 51.31 -48.66
CA GLN A 20 -9.25 51.34 -47.20
C GLN A 20 -10.55 51.79 -46.55
N GLY A 21 -11.12 50.91 -45.74
CA GLY A 21 -12.21 51.22 -44.82
C GLY A 21 -12.47 50.01 -43.94
N GLU A 22 -12.01 50.12 -42.69
CA GLU A 22 -12.48 49.34 -41.52
C GLU A 22 -11.92 47.91 -41.33
N MET A 23 -10.81 47.83 -40.58
CA MET A 23 -10.78 47.12 -39.29
C MET A 23 -9.43 47.38 -38.60
N GLU A 24 -9.37 48.46 -37.84
CA GLU A 24 -8.40 48.63 -36.76
C GLU A 24 -8.85 47.78 -35.57
N VAL A 25 -8.22 46.62 -35.39
CA VAL A 25 -8.12 45.97 -34.08
C VAL A 25 -6.70 46.16 -33.61
N ALA A 26 -6.56 46.75 -32.42
CA ALA A 26 -5.34 47.21 -31.79
C ALA A 26 -4.13 46.28 -32.02
N ARG A 27 -3.11 46.80 -32.69
CA ARG A 27 -1.77 46.22 -32.72
C ARG A 27 -1.05 46.67 -31.44
N GLU A 28 -0.91 45.78 -30.47
CA GLU A 28 0.20 45.90 -29.52
C GLU A 28 1.50 45.60 -30.27
N GLU A 29 2.31 46.63 -30.46
CA GLU A 29 3.67 46.54 -31.00
C GLU A 29 4.53 45.70 -30.04
N GLY A 30 4.83 44.45 -30.41
CA GLY A 30 5.79 43.63 -29.67
C GLY A 30 5.54 42.13 -29.65
N CYS A 31 4.33 41.66 -29.98
CA CYS A 31 4.06 40.23 -30.07
C CYS A 31 4.43 39.71 -31.46
N GLU A 32 5.52 38.95 -31.56
CA GLU A 32 5.83 38.15 -32.75
C GLU A 32 4.62 37.28 -33.10
N ARG A 33 4.20 37.29 -34.36
CA ARG A 33 3.12 36.42 -34.82
C ARG A 33 3.52 34.98 -34.56
N PRO A 34 2.66 34.15 -33.91
CA PRO A 34 2.94 32.74 -33.77
C PRO A 34 3.17 32.17 -35.16
N ASP A 35 4.26 31.41 -35.32
CA ASP A 35 4.56 30.78 -36.59
C ASP A 35 3.43 29.80 -36.98
N GLU A 36 3.35 29.51 -38.29
CA GLU A 36 2.32 28.64 -38.84
C GLU A 36 2.31 27.26 -38.17
N ALA A 37 3.48 26.76 -37.73
CA ALA A 37 3.61 25.51 -37.01
C ALA A 37 2.94 25.55 -35.63
N THR A 38 3.04 26.65 -34.91
CA THR A 38 2.42 26.86 -33.60
C THR A 38 0.91 26.95 -33.72
N VAL A 39 0.41 27.66 -34.74
CA VAL A 39 -1.04 27.72 -35.03
C VAL A 39 -1.57 26.35 -35.42
N CYS A 40 -0.89 25.62 -36.31
CA CYS A 40 -1.26 24.26 -36.69
C CYS A 40 -1.23 23.30 -35.50
N ALA A 41 -0.20 23.34 -34.64
CA ALA A 41 -0.11 22.50 -33.45
C ALA A 41 -1.24 22.80 -32.44
N PHE A 42 -1.62 24.06 -32.29
CA PHE A 42 -2.76 24.45 -31.47
C PHE A 42 -4.08 23.93 -32.05
N LEU A 43 -4.30 24.07 -33.36
CA LEU A 43 -5.47 23.56 -34.05
C LEU A 43 -5.55 22.03 -34.00
N ASP A 44 -4.45 21.32 -34.19
CA ASP A 44 -4.36 19.87 -34.05
C ASP A 44 -4.73 19.41 -32.63
N LYS A 45 -4.25 20.15 -31.62
CA LYS A 45 -4.55 19.86 -30.21
C LYS A 45 -6.01 20.14 -29.88
N ALA A 46 -6.57 21.25 -30.39
CA ALA A 46 -7.97 21.59 -30.26
C ALA A 46 -8.87 20.57 -30.97
N GLN A 47 -8.50 20.13 -32.18
CA GLN A 47 -9.20 19.11 -32.95
C GLN A 47 -9.14 17.74 -32.25
N LYS A 48 -7.97 17.31 -31.77
CA LYS A 48 -7.83 16.05 -31.00
C LYS A 48 -8.60 16.09 -29.70
N HIS A 49 -8.62 17.22 -29.00
CA HIS A 49 -9.40 17.39 -27.78
C HIS A 49 -10.91 17.36 -28.07
N PHE A 50 -11.35 18.05 -29.13
CA PHE A 50 -12.74 18.07 -29.57
C PHE A 50 -13.22 16.70 -30.04
N LEU A 51 -12.45 16.02 -30.90
CA LEU A 51 -12.75 14.65 -31.36
C LEU A 51 -12.71 13.65 -30.19
N GLY A 52 -11.74 13.76 -29.28
CA GLY A 52 -11.67 12.93 -28.08
C GLY A 52 -12.87 13.14 -27.14
N GLN A 53 -13.34 14.38 -27.00
CA GLN A 53 -14.57 14.68 -26.27
C GLN A 53 -15.80 14.06 -26.96
N LEU A 54 -15.95 14.25 -28.27
CA LEU A 54 -17.05 13.65 -29.04
C LEU A 54 -17.07 12.12 -28.94
N THR A 55 -15.93 11.45 -29.07
CA THR A 55 -15.85 9.99 -28.93
C THR A 55 -16.18 9.56 -27.49
N SER A 56 -15.69 10.27 -26.48
CA SER A 56 -16.02 9.97 -25.08
C SER A 56 -17.48 10.20 -24.72
N GLU A 57 -18.13 11.21 -25.33
CA GLU A 57 -19.55 11.51 -25.16
C GLU A 57 -20.43 10.44 -25.84
N GLN A 58 -20.03 9.97 -27.03
CA GLN A 58 -20.71 8.89 -27.73
C GLN A 58 -20.58 7.56 -26.99
N GLU A 59 -19.38 7.19 -26.54
CA GLU A 59 -19.15 6.01 -25.70
C GLU A 59 -19.93 6.10 -24.37
N SER A 60 -20.02 7.30 -23.78
CA SER A 60 -20.81 7.56 -22.56
C SER A 60 -22.31 7.43 -22.80
N LEU A 61 -22.82 7.88 -23.95
CA LEU A 61 -24.23 7.73 -24.32
C LEU A 61 -24.59 6.26 -24.55
N GLU A 62 -23.80 5.52 -25.32
CA GLU A 62 -24.02 4.08 -25.55
C GLU A 62 -23.95 3.28 -24.25
N ALA A 63 -23.00 3.61 -23.37
CA ALA A 63 -22.92 3.02 -22.03
C ALA A 63 -24.17 3.35 -21.19
N SER A 64 -24.64 4.60 -21.24
CA SER A 64 -25.88 5.02 -20.57
C SER A 64 -27.06 4.18 -21.08
N ILE A 65 -27.27 4.12 -22.40
CA ILE A 65 -28.35 3.33 -23.04
C ILE A 65 -28.30 1.86 -22.64
N ARG A 66 -27.10 1.26 -22.66
CA ARG A 66 -26.91 -0.13 -22.24
C ARG A 66 -27.31 -0.33 -20.77
N ASN A 67 -26.96 0.61 -19.90
CA ASN A 67 -27.33 0.57 -18.49
C ASN A 67 -28.85 0.71 -18.31
N LEU A 68 -29.52 1.57 -19.09
CA LEU A 68 -30.99 1.70 -19.04
C LEU A 68 -31.69 0.39 -19.39
N ARG A 69 -31.25 -0.27 -20.47
CA ARG A 69 -31.77 -1.59 -20.86
C ARG A 69 -31.55 -2.62 -19.75
N LYS A 70 -30.37 -2.64 -19.12
CA LYS A 70 -30.08 -3.52 -17.97
C LYS A 70 -30.97 -3.24 -16.76
N CYS A 71 -31.36 -1.99 -16.54
CA CYS A 71 -32.27 -1.61 -15.47
C CYS A 71 -33.74 -2.03 -15.73
N GLY A 72 -34.06 -2.47 -16.95
CA GLY A 72 -35.42 -2.85 -17.36
C GLY A 72 -36.25 -1.70 -17.91
N ILE A 73 -35.63 -0.56 -18.23
CA ILE A 73 -36.30 0.56 -18.92
C ILE A 73 -36.45 0.18 -20.39
N ALA A 74 -37.64 0.40 -20.97
CA ALA A 74 -37.87 0.20 -22.39
C ALA A 74 -37.07 1.24 -23.18
N VAL A 75 -36.19 0.79 -24.09
CA VAL A 75 -35.35 1.69 -24.90
C VAL A 75 -35.39 1.30 -26.36
N ASP A 76 -36.08 2.12 -27.16
CA ASP A 76 -36.28 1.94 -28.58
C ASP A 76 -35.44 2.93 -29.40
N GLN A 77 -35.08 2.54 -30.63
CA GLN A 77 -34.42 3.42 -31.59
C GLN A 77 -35.44 3.84 -32.65
N SER A 78 -35.59 5.14 -32.85
CA SER A 78 -36.42 5.70 -33.90
C SER A 78 -35.61 5.80 -35.20
N GLU A 79 -36.26 5.48 -36.33
CA GLU A 79 -35.71 5.74 -37.66
C GLU A 79 -35.72 7.23 -38.01
N HIS A 80 -36.50 8.02 -37.27
CA HIS A 80 -36.66 9.45 -37.49
C HIS A 80 -35.76 10.26 -36.55
N SER A 81 -35.30 11.40 -37.04
CA SER A 81 -34.72 12.39 -36.12
C SER A 81 -35.84 13.05 -35.34
N LEU A 82 -35.68 13.13 -34.01
CA LEU A 82 -36.72 13.68 -33.14
C LEU A 82 -36.81 15.21 -33.19
N VAL A 83 -35.83 15.91 -33.75
CA VAL A 83 -35.91 17.37 -33.94
C VAL A 83 -35.23 17.69 -35.24
N ASP A 84 -36.02 18.03 -36.25
CA ASP A 84 -35.47 18.47 -37.52
C ASP A 84 -34.75 19.81 -37.30
N SER A 85 -33.55 19.97 -37.86
CA SER A 85 -32.89 21.28 -37.82
C SER A 85 -32.23 21.56 -39.16
N PRO A 86 -32.55 22.74 -39.68
CA PRO A 86 -31.74 23.90 -39.33
C PRO A 86 -32.58 24.99 -38.65
N ASP A 87 -32.08 25.51 -37.54
CA ASP A 87 -32.53 26.82 -37.05
C ASP A 87 -32.20 27.85 -38.17
N GLU A 88 -33.21 28.42 -38.84
CA GLU A 88 -32.98 29.45 -39.88
C GLU A 88 -32.37 30.76 -39.31
N ASP A 89 -32.34 30.91 -37.99
CA ASP A 89 -31.87 32.12 -37.29
C ASP A 89 -30.39 32.09 -36.84
N PHE A 90 -29.57 31.13 -37.28
CA PHE A 90 -28.11 31.17 -37.03
C PHE A 90 -27.40 32.20 -37.94
N THR A 91 -27.84 33.46 -37.95
CA THR A 91 -27.05 34.56 -38.52
C THR A 91 -26.31 35.37 -37.46
N HIS A 92 -26.79 35.52 -36.22
CA HIS A 92 -26.07 36.29 -35.20
C HIS A 92 -26.36 35.82 -33.76
N ALA A 93 -25.85 34.65 -33.37
CA ALA A 93 -25.69 34.37 -31.95
C ALA A 93 -24.38 35.01 -31.49
N GLU A 94 -24.49 36.14 -30.79
CA GLU A 94 -23.38 36.74 -30.06
C GLU A 94 -22.65 35.66 -29.26
N SER A 95 -21.35 35.60 -29.47
CA SER A 95 -20.46 34.65 -28.83
C SER A 95 -20.56 34.84 -27.34
N ALA A 96 -21.31 33.98 -26.65
CA ALA A 96 -21.26 33.90 -25.20
C ALA A 96 -19.79 33.72 -24.82
N GLU A 97 -19.24 34.74 -24.16
CA GLU A 97 -17.83 34.84 -23.80
C GLU A 97 -17.38 33.54 -23.14
N SER A 98 -16.58 32.77 -23.86
CA SER A 98 -15.83 31.67 -23.32
C SER A 98 -14.82 32.25 -22.35
N HIS A 99 -15.12 32.24 -21.05
CA HIS A 99 -14.20 32.67 -20.00
C HIS A 99 -12.80 32.06 -20.22
N PRO A 100 -11.80 32.84 -20.67
CA PRO A 100 -10.46 32.33 -20.90
C PRO A 100 -9.64 32.70 -19.67
N ASN A 101 -9.61 31.80 -18.67
CA ASN A 101 -8.49 31.60 -17.73
C ASN A 101 -8.94 30.78 -16.52
N GLN A 102 -8.93 29.45 -16.67
CA GLN A 102 -8.58 28.56 -15.57
C GLN A 102 -7.55 27.54 -16.07
N GLN A 103 -6.32 28.00 -16.25
CA GLN A 103 -5.16 27.11 -16.16
C GLN A 103 -5.01 26.73 -14.68
N GLY A 104 -5.62 25.63 -14.28
CA GLY A 104 -5.60 25.22 -12.88
C GLY A 104 -5.97 23.77 -12.69
N SER A 105 -4.95 22.91 -12.58
CA SER A 105 -4.97 21.51 -12.15
C SER A 105 -5.80 20.53 -12.99
N GLY A 106 -5.18 19.42 -13.39
CA GLY A 106 -5.79 18.31 -14.12
C GLY A 106 -6.82 17.55 -13.28
N PHE A 107 -7.95 18.19 -12.97
CA PHE A 107 -9.14 17.49 -12.50
C PHE A 107 -9.80 16.82 -13.70
N SER A 108 -9.79 15.49 -13.69
CA SER A 108 -10.62 14.69 -14.58
C SER A 108 -12.09 14.98 -14.28
N ARG A 109 -12.71 15.92 -15.00
CA ARG A 109 -14.15 16.17 -14.88
C ARG A 109 -14.88 14.94 -15.42
N VAL A 110 -15.58 14.22 -14.54
CA VAL A 110 -16.49 13.15 -14.94
C VAL A 110 -17.74 13.83 -15.49
N TYR A 111 -17.92 13.79 -16.81
CA TYR A 111 -19.13 14.31 -17.46
C TYR A 111 -20.25 13.30 -17.25
N VAL A 112 -21.23 13.65 -16.41
CA VAL A 112 -22.49 12.90 -16.29
C VAL A 112 -23.42 13.38 -17.40
N THR A 113 -23.95 12.48 -18.21
CA THR A 113 -24.87 12.85 -19.30
C THR A 113 -26.17 13.42 -18.74
N LYS A 114 -26.84 14.33 -19.48
CA LYS A 114 -28.15 14.87 -19.07
C LYS A 114 -29.18 13.75 -18.90
N LEU A 115 -29.16 12.76 -19.79
CA LEU A 115 -30.01 11.56 -19.67
C LEU A 115 -29.77 10.82 -18.34
N GLN A 116 -28.51 10.58 -17.97
CA GLN A 116 -28.18 9.90 -16.72
C GLN A 116 -28.60 10.74 -15.50
N GLN A 117 -28.41 12.05 -15.54
CA GLN A 117 -28.89 12.96 -14.49
C GLN A 117 -30.41 12.87 -14.31
N LEU A 118 -31.18 12.83 -15.41
CA LEU A 118 -32.64 12.65 -15.35
C LEU A 118 -33.03 11.33 -14.71
N ILE A 119 -32.43 10.24 -15.15
CA ILE A 119 -32.83 8.89 -14.73
C ILE A 119 -32.44 8.64 -13.27
N SER A 120 -31.33 9.21 -12.81
CA SER A 120 -30.97 9.20 -11.37
C SER A 120 -31.85 10.15 -10.54
N GLY A 121 -32.36 11.23 -11.12
CA GLY A 121 -33.18 12.22 -10.42
C GLY A 121 -34.66 11.84 -10.28
N LEU A 122 -35.26 11.27 -11.33
CA LEU A 122 -36.71 11.00 -11.42
C LEU A 122 -37.29 10.11 -10.30
N PRO A 123 -36.59 9.07 -9.80
CA PRO A 123 -37.05 8.30 -8.64
C PRO A 123 -37.26 9.16 -7.39
N ARG A 124 -36.55 10.28 -7.25
CA ARG A 124 -36.66 11.20 -6.10
C ARG A 124 -37.99 11.95 -6.08
N VAL A 125 -38.66 12.05 -7.22
CA VAL A 125 -39.97 12.71 -7.37
C VAL A 125 -41.10 11.71 -7.60
N GLY A 126 -40.85 10.42 -7.31
CA GLY A 126 -41.83 9.36 -7.41
C GLY A 126 -42.06 8.81 -8.82
N VAL A 127 -41.14 9.08 -9.76
CA VAL A 127 -41.16 8.48 -11.10
C VAL A 127 -40.18 7.32 -11.14
N PHE A 128 -40.69 6.10 -11.21
CA PHE A 128 -39.87 4.89 -11.16
C PHE A 128 -39.56 4.37 -12.56
N LYS A 129 -38.60 3.44 -12.64
CA LYS A 129 -38.10 2.90 -13.92
C LYS A 129 -39.20 2.22 -14.75
N GLU A 130 -40.21 1.67 -14.09
CA GLU A 130 -41.37 1.03 -14.71
C GLU A 130 -42.27 2.03 -15.45
N ASP A 131 -42.22 3.30 -15.05
CA ASP A 131 -42.96 4.40 -15.67
C ASP A 131 -42.25 4.97 -16.91
N LEU A 132 -40.98 4.60 -17.13
CA LEU A 132 -40.13 5.21 -18.14
C LEU A 132 -40.08 4.38 -19.43
N ALA A 133 -40.20 5.07 -20.55
CA ALA A 133 -39.77 4.59 -21.86
C ALA A 133 -38.86 5.64 -22.49
N VAL A 134 -37.80 5.19 -23.18
CA VAL A 134 -36.84 6.07 -23.86
C VAL A 134 -36.83 5.73 -25.33
N GLU A 135 -37.07 6.72 -26.17
CA GLU A 135 -36.92 6.61 -27.62
C GLU A 135 -35.75 7.48 -28.08
N ILE A 136 -34.79 6.87 -28.76
CA ILE A 136 -33.57 7.55 -29.22
C ILE A 136 -33.76 7.92 -30.68
N GLY A 137 -33.67 9.22 -31.00
CA GLY A 137 -33.78 9.68 -32.38
C GLY A 137 -32.60 9.26 -33.24
N ALA A 138 -32.82 9.20 -34.56
CA ALA A 138 -31.75 9.04 -35.53
C ALA A 138 -30.85 10.30 -35.57
N ALA A 139 -29.53 10.08 -35.64
CA ALA A 139 -28.57 11.15 -35.86
C ALA A 139 -28.70 11.67 -37.30
N GLN A 140 -28.88 12.99 -37.46
CA GLN A 140 -28.93 13.61 -38.79
C GLN A 140 -27.51 13.89 -39.28
N SER A 141 -27.12 13.28 -40.40
CA SER A 141 -25.81 13.51 -41.03
C SER A 141 -25.57 14.95 -41.50
N ARG A 142 -26.62 15.76 -41.60
CA ARG A 142 -26.58 17.15 -42.08
C ARG A 142 -26.44 18.20 -40.98
N VAL A 143 -26.53 17.81 -39.70
CA VAL A 143 -26.46 18.75 -38.58
C VAL A 143 -25.14 18.60 -37.84
N LEU A 144 -24.54 19.70 -37.38
CA LEU A 144 -23.29 19.72 -36.60
C LEU A 144 -23.41 19.06 -35.21
N ARG A 145 -24.55 18.44 -34.89
CA ARG A 145 -24.81 17.82 -33.60
C ARG A 145 -24.24 16.41 -33.58
N GLY A 146 -23.42 16.11 -32.57
CA GLY A 146 -22.82 14.78 -32.38
C GLY A 146 -23.74 13.80 -31.65
N SER A 147 -24.74 14.29 -30.91
CA SER A 147 -25.68 13.46 -30.14
C SER A 147 -27.12 13.69 -30.60
N PRO A 148 -27.91 12.63 -30.86
CA PRO A 148 -29.32 12.79 -31.15
C PRO A 148 -30.10 13.27 -29.92
N TYR A 149 -31.29 13.81 -30.16
CA TYR A 149 -32.28 13.97 -29.10
C TYR A 149 -32.81 12.60 -28.66
N MET A 150 -33.24 12.52 -27.41
CA MET A 150 -33.87 11.36 -26.81
C MET A 150 -35.18 11.81 -26.19
N LEU A 151 -36.25 11.08 -26.47
CA LEU A 151 -37.58 11.30 -25.90
C LEU A 151 -37.75 10.35 -24.72
N LEU A 152 -37.96 10.91 -23.53
CA LEU A 152 -38.26 10.17 -22.31
C LEU A 152 -39.73 10.32 -21.98
N THR A 153 -40.49 9.23 -22.11
CA THR A 153 -41.92 9.19 -21.81
C THR A 153 -42.14 8.70 -20.38
N ILE A 154 -42.92 9.45 -19.60
CA ILE A 154 -43.30 9.13 -18.22
C ILE A 154 -44.78 8.73 -18.20
N LYS A 155 -45.05 7.43 -18.28
CA LYS A 155 -46.40 6.86 -18.46
C LYS A 155 -47.36 7.24 -17.33
N SER A 156 -46.88 7.24 -16.09
CA SER A 156 -47.69 7.55 -14.90
C SER A 156 -48.15 9.02 -14.83
N LEU A 157 -47.46 9.92 -15.55
CA LEU A 157 -47.78 11.35 -15.57
C LEU A 157 -48.44 11.81 -16.87
N ASP A 158 -48.50 10.94 -17.88
CA ASP A 158 -48.82 11.32 -19.27
C ASP A 158 -47.98 12.52 -19.73
N LYS A 159 -46.65 12.48 -19.53
CA LYS A 159 -45.72 13.56 -19.89
C LYS A 159 -44.48 13.03 -20.60
N GLU A 160 -43.82 13.92 -21.33
CA GLU A 160 -42.61 13.59 -22.09
C GLU A 160 -41.50 14.63 -21.87
N ILE A 161 -40.25 14.18 -21.90
CA ILE A 161 -39.06 15.03 -21.82
C ILE A 161 -38.17 14.75 -23.03
N LEU A 162 -37.98 15.74 -23.88
CA LEU A 162 -37.06 15.68 -25.01
C LEU A 162 -35.71 16.29 -24.61
N VAL A 163 -34.67 15.46 -24.51
CA VAL A 163 -33.35 15.85 -24.00
C VAL A 163 -32.24 15.52 -24.99
N CYS A 164 -31.28 16.44 -25.15
CA CYS A 164 -30.04 16.21 -25.90
C CYS A 164 -28.84 16.39 -24.96
N ASN A 165 -27.90 15.45 -24.99
CA ASN A 165 -26.71 15.48 -24.13
C ASN A 165 -25.71 16.58 -24.52
N GLN A 166 -25.80 17.11 -25.74
CA GLN A 166 -24.89 18.15 -26.22
C GLN A 166 -25.04 19.46 -25.42
N HIS A 167 -23.91 20.11 -25.15
CA HIS A 167 -23.88 21.40 -24.46
C HIS A 167 -24.56 22.50 -25.30
N GLY A 168 -25.26 23.42 -24.65
CA GLY A 168 -26.05 24.47 -25.31
C GLY A 168 -27.43 24.03 -25.82
N GLU A 169 -27.68 22.72 -25.93
CA GLU A 169 -28.99 22.22 -26.36
C GLU A 169 -30.02 22.27 -25.23
N ALA A 170 -31.19 22.84 -25.56
CA ALA A 170 -32.31 22.96 -24.64
C ALA A 170 -33.01 21.61 -24.43
N THR A 171 -33.58 21.44 -23.24
CA THR A 171 -34.48 20.33 -22.90
C THR A 171 -35.93 20.81 -23.02
N PHE A 172 -36.80 20.01 -23.61
CA PHE A 172 -38.23 20.33 -23.73
C PHE A 172 -39.04 19.40 -22.84
N VAL A 173 -39.98 19.94 -22.08
CA VAL A 173 -40.90 19.16 -21.22
C VAL A 173 -42.31 19.37 -21.73
N SER A 174 -42.97 18.31 -22.19
CA SER A 174 -44.33 18.35 -22.71
C SER A 174 -45.34 18.00 -21.62
N ASP A 175 -46.46 18.73 -21.60
CA ASP A 175 -47.53 18.52 -20.63
C ASP A 175 -48.37 17.26 -20.87
N THR A 176 -48.31 16.70 -22.07
CA THR A 176 -49.02 15.49 -22.53
C THR A 176 -48.08 14.59 -23.33
N CYS A 177 -48.31 13.28 -23.40
CA CYS A 177 -47.58 12.44 -24.36
C CYS A 177 -48.00 12.75 -25.81
N ARG A 178 -47.05 13.07 -26.66
CA ARG A 178 -47.26 13.42 -28.08
C ARG A 178 -46.66 12.37 -29.04
N GLY A 179 -45.70 11.57 -28.58
CA GLY A 179 -45.02 10.54 -29.35
C GLY A 179 -44.01 11.09 -30.37
N VAL A 180 -43.23 10.18 -30.95
CA VAL A 180 -42.12 10.49 -31.85
C VAL A 180 -42.52 11.30 -33.08
N GLU A 181 -43.65 10.97 -33.72
CA GLU A 181 -44.12 11.65 -34.93
C GLU A 181 -44.38 13.15 -34.74
N PHE A 182 -44.77 13.54 -33.53
CA PHE A 182 -44.99 14.93 -33.19
C PHE A 182 -43.67 15.73 -33.16
N TYR A 183 -42.61 15.14 -32.61
CA TYR A 183 -41.32 15.83 -32.48
C TYR A 183 -40.53 15.78 -33.79
N SER A 184 -40.57 14.65 -34.51
CA SER A 184 -39.87 14.48 -35.78
C SER A 184 -40.33 15.45 -36.87
N SER A 185 -41.57 15.94 -36.79
CA SER A 185 -42.18 16.89 -37.72
C SER A 185 -41.99 18.36 -37.35
N ARG A 186 -41.25 18.69 -36.27
CA ARG A 186 -41.10 20.06 -35.77
C ARG A 186 -39.64 20.51 -35.64
N SER A 187 -39.42 21.79 -35.90
CA SER A 187 -38.15 22.47 -35.57
C SER A 187 -38.09 22.84 -34.08
N LYS A 188 -36.89 23.17 -33.57
CA LYS A 188 -36.74 23.73 -32.22
C LYS A 188 -37.58 24.99 -32.02
N GLY A 189 -37.64 25.84 -33.04
CA GLY A 189 -38.44 27.07 -33.03
C GLY A 189 -39.93 26.78 -32.86
N ASP A 190 -40.43 25.74 -33.53
CA ASP A 190 -41.83 25.30 -33.40
C ASP A 190 -42.11 24.73 -32.02
N LEU A 191 -41.20 23.90 -31.48
CA LEU A 191 -41.33 23.36 -30.13
C LEU A 191 -41.41 24.46 -29.07
N LYS A 192 -40.58 25.51 -29.19
CA LYS A 192 -40.64 26.68 -28.28
C LYS A 192 -41.97 27.43 -28.34
N LYS A 193 -42.64 27.43 -29.49
CA LYS A 193 -43.92 28.12 -29.72
C LYS A 193 -45.14 27.26 -29.43
N THR A 194 -44.97 25.95 -29.25
CA THR A 194 -46.06 25.00 -29.07
C THR A 194 -46.62 25.08 -27.65
N GLU A 195 -47.92 25.30 -27.52
CA GLU A 195 -48.62 25.30 -26.23
C GLU A 195 -48.44 23.97 -25.49
N GLY A 196 -48.13 24.06 -24.19
CA GLY A 196 -47.87 22.91 -23.34
C GLY A 196 -46.47 22.30 -23.48
N ILE A 197 -45.55 22.94 -24.20
CA ILE A 197 -44.13 22.56 -24.25
C ILE A 197 -43.29 23.63 -23.57
N HIS A 198 -42.58 23.21 -22.53
CA HIS A 198 -41.74 24.08 -21.70
C HIS A 198 -40.27 23.90 -22.07
N THR A 199 -39.54 25.00 -22.29
CA THR A 199 -38.11 24.96 -22.62
C THR A 199 -37.26 25.18 -21.38
N VAL A 200 -36.36 24.25 -21.08
CA VAL A 200 -35.46 24.26 -19.92
C VAL A 200 -34.01 24.32 -20.38
N CYS A 201 -33.29 25.38 -19.98
CA CYS A 201 -31.89 25.60 -20.34
C CYS A 201 -30.94 24.97 -19.30
N TYR A 202 -29.89 24.30 -19.78
CA TYR A 202 -28.89 23.68 -18.89
C TYR A 202 -27.89 24.72 -18.36
N ARG A 203 -28.09 25.20 -17.13
CA ARG A 203 -27.13 26.10 -16.43
C ARG A 203 -26.21 25.35 -15.48
N ASN A 204 -26.80 24.59 -14.58
CA ASN A 204 -26.15 23.61 -13.70
C ASN A 204 -27.11 22.43 -13.49
N GLY A 205 -26.58 21.26 -13.12
CA GLY A 205 -27.37 20.03 -13.05
C GLY A 205 -28.58 20.13 -12.10
N ASP A 206 -28.39 20.74 -10.92
CA ASP A 206 -29.44 20.82 -9.89
C ASP A 206 -30.57 21.78 -10.29
N GLN A 207 -30.22 22.98 -10.76
CA GLN A 207 -31.20 23.97 -11.24
C GLN A 207 -31.96 23.46 -12.46
N TRP A 208 -31.24 22.84 -13.40
CA TRP A 208 -31.83 22.25 -14.61
C TRP A 208 -32.84 21.15 -14.25
N PHE A 209 -32.47 20.23 -13.36
CA PHE A 209 -33.36 19.18 -12.91
C PHE A 209 -34.57 19.74 -12.13
N ALA A 210 -34.36 20.71 -11.23
CA ALA A 210 -35.44 21.35 -10.48
C ALA A 210 -36.47 22.02 -11.40
N GLN A 211 -36.03 22.67 -12.48
CA GLN A 211 -36.93 23.26 -13.48
C GLN A 211 -37.75 22.18 -14.20
N ILE A 212 -37.14 21.08 -14.62
CA ILE A 212 -37.86 19.95 -15.22
C ILE A 212 -38.93 19.43 -14.26
N VAL A 213 -38.58 19.20 -13.01
CA VAL A 213 -39.52 18.74 -11.97
C VAL A 213 -40.69 19.72 -11.78
N SER A 214 -40.42 21.03 -11.81
CA SER A 214 -41.49 22.04 -11.68
C SER A 214 -42.53 21.97 -12.80
N HIS A 215 -42.12 21.58 -14.02
CA HIS A 215 -43.01 21.38 -15.15
C HIS A 215 -43.71 20.01 -15.11
N LEU A 216 -43.05 18.97 -14.60
CA LEU A 216 -43.68 17.67 -14.38
C LEU A 216 -44.79 17.72 -13.32
N PHE A 217 -44.60 18.54 -12.28
CA PHE A 217 -45.48 18.60 -11.11
C PHE A 217 -45.90 20.04 -10.74
N PRO A 218 -46.67 20.75 -11.58
CA PRO A 218 -47.00 22.16 -11.38
C PRO A 218 -47.83 22.44 -10.11
N LYS A 219 -48.48 21.42 -9.53
CA LYS A 219 -49.29 21.51 -8.30
C LYS A 219 -48.55 21.02 -7.05
N ALA A 220 -47.34 20.47 -7.19
CA ALA A 220 -46.52 20.14 -6.04
C ALA A 220 -45.89 21.44 -5.55
N GLY A 221 -46.25 21.89 -4.34
CA GLY A 221 -45.55 23.00 -3.70
C GLY A 221 -44.04 22.74 -3.62
N PRO A 222 -43.20 23.80 -3.48
CA PRO A 222 -41.74 23.70 -3.46
C PRO A 222 -41.19 22.68 -2.44
N ASP A 223 -41.97 22.33 -1.41
CA ASP A 223 -41.61 21.38 -0.36
C ASP A 223 -41.46 19.91 -0.81
N ARG A 224 -42.01 19.48 -1.96
CA ARG A 224 -41.77 18.10 -2.44
C ARG A 224 -40.34 17.87 -2.94
N CYS A 225 -39.60 18.93 -3.28
CA CYS A 225 -38.18 18.84 -3.62
C CYS A 225 -37.24 18.86 -2.40
N ALA A 226 -37.77 19.05 -1.18
CA ALA A 226 -36.97 19.17 0.04
C ALA A 226 -36.64 17.81 0.70
N THR A 227 -37.05 16.68 0.12
CA THR A 227 -36.52 15.38 0.53
C THR A 227 -35.01 15.43 0.29
N PRO A 228 -34.16 15.29 1.33
CA PRO A 228 -32.71 15.34 1.16
C PRO A 228 -32.36 14.35 0.06
N LEU A 229 -31.59 14.82 -0.93
CA LEU A 229 -31.05 14.03 -2.03
C LEU A 229 -30.73 12.62 -1.49
N LEU A 230 -31.61 11.65 -1.77
CA LEU A 230 -31.22 10.26 -1.72
C LEU A 230 -30.10 10.19 -2.74
N GLU A 231 -28.86 10.15 -2.24
CA GLU A 231 -27.66 9.87 -3.00
C GLU A 231 -27.93 8.51 -3.63
N VAL A 232 -28.52 8.51 -4.84
CA VAL A 232 -28.46 7.37 -5.72
C VAL A 232 -26.99 7.23 -5.97
N ASP A 233 -26.35 6.31 -5.24
CA ASP A 233 -24.94 6.00 -5.33
C ASP A 233 -24.68 5.59 -6.78
N VAL A 234 -24.35 6.57 -7.63
CA VAL A 234 -23.78 6.31 -8.95
C VAL A 234 -22.40 5.77 -8.67
N VAL A 235 -22.32 4.45 -8.44
CA VAL A 235 -21.07 3.75 -8.22
C VAL A 235 -20.22 3.96 -9.48
N PRO A 236 -19.09 4.67 -9.39
CA PRO A 236 -18.25 4.91 -10.56
C PRO A 236 -17.86 3.58 -11.22
N GLU A 237 -17.78 3.53 -12.54
CA GLU A 237 -17.48 2.28 -13.28
C GLU A 237 -16.22 1.58 -12.76
N VAL A 238 -15.20 2.36 -12.37
CA VAL A 238 -13.96 1.82 -11.79
C VAL A 238 -14.21 1.03 -10.50
N VAL A 239 -15.19 1.42 -9.68
CA VAL A 239 -15.54 0.71 -8.45
C VAL A 239 -16.22 -0.60 -8.77
N LEU A 240 -17.09 -0.63 -9.79
CA LEU A 240 -17.68 -1.87 -10.29
C LEU A 240 -16.58 -2.84 -10.76
N ARG A 241 -15.58 -2.35 -11.50
CA ARG A 241 -14.44 -3.17 -11.94
C ARG A 241 -13.62 -3.73 -10.77
N VAL A 242 -13.48 -2.99 -9.66
CA VAL A 242 -12.82 -3.50 -8.45
C VAL A 242 -13.68 -4.57 -7.76
N ARG A 243 -15.01 -4.39 -7.71
CA ARG A 243 -15.94 -5.38 -7.14
C ARG A 243 -16.02 -6.67 -7.97
N GLU A 244 -15.90 -6.55 -9.28
CA GLU A 244 -15.98 -7.67 -10.23
C GLU A 244 -14.67 -8.44 -10.37
N ASP A 245 -13.54 -7.93 -9.86
CA ASP A 245 -12.27 -8.64 -9.89
C ASP A 245 -12.28 -9.82 -8.90
N PRO A 246 -12.21 -11.07 -9.41
CA PRO A 246 -12.28 -12.26 -8.56
C PRO A 246 -11.11 -12.38 -7.59
N ASN A 247 -10.01 -11.64 -7.81
CA ASN A 247 -8.83 -11.66 -6.95
C ASN A 247 -8.88 -10.58 -5.86
N MET A 248 -9.92 -9.75 -5.83
CA MET A 248 -10.01 -8.61 -4.93
C MET A 248 -11.24 -8.70 -4.03
N THR A 249 -11.11 -9.47 -2.95
CA THR A 249 -12.12 -9.54 -1.88
C THR A 249 -11.86 -8.50 -0.79
N ALA A 250 -12.85 -8.25 0.07
CA ALA A 250 -12.68 -7.40 1.26
C ALA A 250 -11.53 -7.90 2.18
N GLU A 251 -11.34 -9.21 2.27
CA GLU A 251 -10.24 -9.81 3.03
C GLU A 251 -8.87 -9.57 2.38
N VAL A 252 -8.76 -9.75 1.07
CA VAL A 252 -7.52 -9.44 0.32
C VAL A 252 -7.20 -7.95 0.47
N TRP A 253 -8.21 -7.08 0.38
CA TRP A 253 -8.06 -5.64 0.63
C TRP A 253 -7.57 -5.38 2.06
N ALA A 254 -8.22 -5.95 3.08
CA ALA A 254 -7.88 -5.73 4.48
C ALA A 254 -6.42 -6.09 4.81
N ASN A 255 -5.90 -7.15 4.18
CA ASN A 255 -4.59 -7.73 4.42
C ASN A 255 -3.48 -7.22 3.48
N MET A 256 -3.80 -6.31 2.56
CA MET A 256 -2.83 -5.76 1.61
C MET A 256 -1.70 -5.02 2.34
N LYS A 257 -0.46 -5.40 2.04
CA LYS A 257 0.75 -4.78 2.60
C LYS A 257 0.96 -3.38 2.01
N GLN A 258 1.69 -2.54 2.73
CA GLN A 258 1.96 -1.16 2.30
C GLN A 258 2.58 -1.04 0.90
N ARG A 259 3.47 -1.97 0.52
CA ARG A 259 4.08 -2.00 -0.83
C ARG A 259 3.03 -2.30 -1.92
N GLU A 260 2.11 -3.23 -1.65
CA GLU A 260 1.02 -3.60 -2.55
C GLU A 260 0.03 -2.44 -2.68
N ARG A 261 -0.34 -1.78 -1.57
CA ARG A 261 -1.18 -0.57 -1.58
C ARG A 261 -0.61 0.53 -2.47
N ASN A 262 0.70 0.76 -2.40
CA ASN A 262 1.36 1.78 -3.21
C ASN A 262 1.43 1.41 -4.70
N ALA A 263 1.49 0.11 -5.02
CA ALA A 263 1.54 -0.40 -6.38
C ALA A 263 0.15 -0.62 -7.00
N TYR A 264 -0.90 -0.64 -6.18
CA TYR A 264 -2.25 -1.02 -6.61
C TYR A 264 -2.81 -0.10 -7.70
N LYS A 265 -3.40 -0.73 -8.72
CA LYS A 265 -4.13 -0.11 -9.82
C LYS A 265 -5.47 -0.83 -9.99
N ALA A 266 -6.55 -0.08 -10.14
CA ALA A 266 -7.86 -0.68 -10.36
C ALA A 266 -7.87 -1.47 -11.69
N PRO A 267 -8.50 -2.66 -11.72
CA PRO A 267 -8.50 -3.56 -12.87
C PRO A 267 -8.87 -2.89 -14.19
N GLY A 268 -8.03 -3.08 -15.22
CA GLY A 268 -8.23 -2.50 -16.54
C GLY A 268 -8.10 -0.97 -16.59
N THR A 269 -7.51 -0.33 -15.58
CA THR A 269 -7.32 1.13 -15.55
C THR A 269 -5.91 1.53 -15.06
N LYS A 270 -5.57 2.82 -15.20
CA LYS A 270 -4.36 3.42 -14.59
C LYS A 270 -4.63 4.09 -13.23
N VAL A 271 -5.86 3.99 -12.72
CA VAL A 271 -6.31 4.65 -11.49
C VAL A 271 -5.75 3.92 -10.27
N GLY A 272 -4.93 4.59 -9.47
CA GLY A 272 -4.45 4.06 -8.19
C GLY A 272 -5.38 4.39 -7.02
N LEU A 273 -5.06 3.94 -5.81
CA LEU A 273 -5.91 4.12 -4.61
C LEU A 273 -6.30 5.59 -4.33
N ARG A 274 -5.41 6.56 -4.57
CA ARG A 274 -5.73 7.99 -4.41
C ARG A 274 -6.78 8.48 -5.41
N GLY A 275 -6.70 8.01 -6.66
CA GLY A 275 -7.68 8.33 -7.69
C GLY A 275 -9.03 7.70 -7.37
N LEU A 276 -9.03 6.44 -6.90
CA LEU A 276 -10.24 5.78 -6.40
C LEU A 276 -10.89 6.56 -5.27
N ALA A 277 -10.13 6.90 -4.21
CA ALA A 277 -10.64 7.67 -3.08
C ALA A 277 -11.26 9.00 -3.51
N SER A 278 -10.62 9.72 -4.43
CA SER A 278 -11.14 10.99 -4.98
C SER A 278 -12.45 10.80 -5.75
N GLN A 279 -12.60 9.72 -6.52
CA GLN A 279 -13.78 9.47 -7.34
C GLN A 279 -15.01 9.08 -6.52
N ILE A 280 -14.82 8.54 -5.31
CA ILE A 280 -15.90 8.15 -4.40
C ILE A 280 -16.05 9.08 -3.19
N GLY A 281 -15.36 10.24 -3.19
CA GLY A 281 -15.48 11.24 -2.14
C GLY A 281 -14.82 10.89 -0.79
N VAL A 282 -13.94 9.88 -0.74
CA VAL A 282 -13.17 9.55 0.47
C VAL A 282 -12.01 10.54 0.65
N LYS A 283 -12.07 11.36 1.69
CA LYS A 283 -11.08 12.39 1.98
C LYS A 283 -9.81 11.79 2.61
N GLY A 284 -8.64 12.20 2.09
CA GLY A 284 -7.33 11.81 2.61
C GLY A 284 -6.55 10.88 1.68
N SER A 285 -5.40 10.39 2.16
CA SER A 285 -4.54 9.52 1.37
C SER A 285 -4.59 8.07 1.87
N PRO A 286 -5.27 7.15 1.15
CA PRO A 286 -5.33 5.73 1.53
C PRO A 286 -3.97 5.04 1.46
N THR A 287 -2.98 5.65 0.78
CA THR A 287 -1.61 5.12 0.76
C THR A 287 -0.84 5.41 2.04
N THR A 288 -1.18 6.43 2.83
CA THR A 288 -0.40 6.81 4.02
C THR A 288 -1.20 6.73 5.31
N ASN A 289 -2.53 6.65 5.22
CA ASN A 289 -3.42 6.56 6.36
C ASN A 289 -4.28 5.29 6.24
N SER A 290 -4.03 4.32 7.12
CA SER A 290 -4.75 3.04 7.11
C SER A 290 -6.25 3.19 7.40
N ALA A 291 -6.69 4.14 8.22
CA ALA A 291 -8.12 4.37 8.44
C ALA A 291 -8.81 4.84 7.15
N VAL A 292 -8.18 5.74 6.39
CA VAL A 292 -8.68 6.19 5.07
C VAL A 292 -8.68 5.03 4.07
N TYR A 293 -7.68 4.15 4.13
CA TYR A 293 -7.62 2.95 3.30
C TYR A 293 -8.77 1.97 3.56
N TYR A 294 -9.10 1.74 4.82
CA TYR A 294 -10.20 0.85 5.20
C TYR A 294 -11.56 1.49 4.93
N GLU A 295 -11.72 2.81 5.13
CA GLU A 295 -12.93 3.54 4.73
C GLU A 295 -13.16 3.47 3.21
N LEU A 296 -12.10 3.61 2.41
CA LEU A 296 -12.16 3.36 0.96
C LEU A 296 -12.63 1.93 0.66
N GLY A 297 -12.11 0.93 1.37
CA GLY A 297 -12.57 -0.45 1.26
C GLY A 297 -14.06 -0.62 1.58
N ILE A 298 -14.56 0.01 2.65
CA ILE A 298 -15.97 -0.04 3.05
C ILE A 298 -16.88 0.57 1.97
N ARG A 299 -16.48 1.68 1.36
CA ARG A 299 -17.22 2.28 0.24
C ARG A 299 -17.24 1.38 -1.01
N ILE A 300 -16.15 0.65 -1.24
CA ILE A 300 -16.05 -0.28 -2.37
C ILE A 300 -16.83 -1.56 -2.09
N PHE A 301 -16.58 -2.30 -1.01
CA PHE A 301 -17.15 -3.65 -0.80
C PHE A 301 -18.42 -3.67 0.08
N GLY A 302 -18.82 -2.53 0.64
CA GLY A 302 -19.85 -2.46 1.67
C GLY A 302 -19.26 -2.61 3.08
N PRO A 303 -20.11 -2.56 4.13
CA PRO A 303 -19.69 -2.62 5.53
C PRO A 303 -19.29 -4.04 5.97
N ASP A 304 -18.25 -4.59 5.34
CA ASP A 304 -17.66 -5.86 5.72
C ASP A 304 -17.12 -5.79 7.17
N PRO A 305 -17.43 -6.77 8.05
CA PRO A 305 -17.04 -6.73 9.46
C PRO A 305 -15.53 -6.57 9.68
N LEU A 306 -14.69 -7.20 8.84
CA LEU A 306 -13.24 -7.11 8.97
C LEU A 306 -12.75 -5.71 8.59
N LEU A 307 -13.30 -5.10 7.54
CA LEU A 307 -12.92 -3.74 7.14
C LEU A 307 -13.36 -2.70 8.16
N VAL A 308 -14.57 -2.82 8.72
CA VAL A 308 -15.07 -1.94 9.79
C VAL A 308 -14.19 -2.06 11.02
N GLN A 309 -13.90 -3.30 11.47
CA GLN A 309 -12.98 -3.55 12.57
C GLN A 309 -11.63 -2.88 12.31
N LYS A 310 -10.97 -3.16 11.17
CA LYS A 310 -9.66 -2.60 10.83
C LYS A 310 -9.63 -1.08 10.73
N ARG A 311 -10.71 -0.45 10.24
CA ARG A 311 -10.86 1.00 10.23
C ARG A 311 -10.87 1.55 11.66
N ASP A 312 -11.73 1.01 12.50
CA ASP A 312 -11.93 1.48 13.87
C ASP A 312 -10.67 1.26 14.71
N GLU A 313 -9.99 0.13 14.51
CA GLU A 313 -8.65 -0.14 15.02
C GLU A 313 -7.63 0.94 14.63
N SER A 314 -7.60 1.33 13.35
CA SER A 314 -6.68 2.36 12.87
C SER A 314 -7.04 3.77 13.35
N LEU A 315 -8.33 4.06 13.52
CA LEU A 315 -8.81 5.31 14.12
C LEU A 315 -8.40 5.39 15.60
N GLN A 316 -8.55 4.29 16.34
CA GLN A 316 -8.08 4.20 17.72
C GLN A 316 -6.57 4.42 17.80
N GLU A 317 -5.77 3.79 16.93
CA GLU A 317 -4.32 4.03 16.88
C GLU A 317 -3.96 5.50 16.59
N GLN A 318 -4.72 6.17 15.74
CA GLN A 318 -4.53 7.59 15.47
C GLN A 318 -4.90 8.47 16.66
N SER A 319 -5.95 8.11 17.39
CA SER A 319 -6.35 8.75 18.64
C SER A 319 -5.28 8.57 19.71
N ASP A 320 -4.81 7.34 19.91
CA ASP A 320 -3.75 6.99 20.86
C ASP A 320 -2.46 7.79 20.56
N ARG A 321 -2.09 7.92 19.28
CA ARG A 321 -0.94 8.74 18.85
C ARG A 321 -1.10 10.23 19.15
N LYS A 322 -2.30 10.73 19.46
CA LYS A 322 -2.50 12.14 19.85
C LYS A 322 -2.47 12.33 21.37
N LEU A 323 -2.44 11.25 22.16
CA LEU A 323 -2.37 11.36 23.61
C LEU A 323 -1.07 12.04 24.05
N PRO A 324 -1.14 12.99 25.01
CA PRO A 324 0.04 13.61 25.58
C PRO A 324 0.83 12.62 26.42
N ALA A 325 2.14 12.86 26.57
CA ALA A 325 3.03 12.00 27.34
C ALA A 325 2.54 11.77 28.79
N ASP A 326 2.04 12.81 29.45
CA ASP A 326 1.56 12.73 30.83
C ASP A 326 0.34 11.81 30.99
N GLU A 327 -0.55 11.77 29.99
CA GLU A 327 -1.69 10.85 29.98
C GLU A 327 -1.24 9.40 29.83
N LEU A 328 -0.20 9.14 29.02
CA LEU A 328 0.38 7.80 28.88
C LEU A 328 1.03 7.35 30.19
N LYS A 329 1.78 8.23 30.87
CA LYS A 329 2.35 7.95 32.21
C LYS A 329 1.23 7.62 33.20
N ARG A 330 0.19 8.47 33.26
CA ARG A 330 -0.97 8.31 34.15
C ARG A 330 -1.64 6.96 33.97
N ARG A 331 -1.88 6.51 32.72
CA ARG A 331 -2.49 5.20 32.44
C ARG A 331 -1.68 4.01 32.95
N ILE A 332 -0.34 4.07 32.86
CA ILE A 332 0.53 3.01 33.39
C ILE A 332 0.45 2.98 34.93
N LEU A 333 0.43 4.15 35.56
CA LEU A 333 0.38 4.29 37.02
C LEU A 333 -1.00 3.90 37.59
N GLU A 334 -2.10 4.24 36.90
CA GLU A 334 -3.48 3.95 37.32
C GLU A 334 -3.88 2.48 37.12
N ASP A 335 -3.29 1.79 36.13
CA ASP A 335 -3.53 0.36 35.92
C ASP A 335 -3.10 -0.49 37.13
N GLY A 336 -2.15 0.00 37.93
CA GLY A 336 -1.73 -0.61 39.20
C GLY A 336 -1.01 -1.95 39.08
N ALA A 337 -1.02 -2.58 37.90
CA ALA A 337 -0.41 -3.88 37.65
C ALA A 337 1.11 -3.81 37.39
N MET A 338 1.66 -2.62 37.16
CA MET A 338 3.07 -2.43 36.83
C MET A 338 3.76 -1.50 37.83
N THR A 339 4.62 -2.07 38.67
CA THR A 339 5.51 -1.31 39.57
C THR A 339 6.87 -1.01 38.92
N ALA A 340 7.70 -0.18 39.56
CA ALA A 340 9.07 0.05 39.10
C ALA A 340 9.92 -1.23 39.19
N GLU A 341 9.65 -2.07 40.18
CA GLU A 341 10.27 -3.37 40.38
C GLU A 341 9.87 -4.34 39.27
N ASP A 342 8.57 -4.43 38.94
CA ASP A 342 8.09 -5.25 37.82
C ASP A 342 8.69 -4.78 36.50
N TRP A 343 8.79 -3.46 36.30
CA TRP A 343 9.43 -2.87 35.13
C TRP A 343 10.88 -3.31 34.99
N CYS A 344 11.66 -3.26 36.09
CA CYS A 344 13.05 -3.69 36.10
C CYS A 344 13.24 -5.18 35.83
N ASN A 345 12.23 -6.00 36.18
CA ASN A 345 12.25 -7.45 36.05
C ASN A 345 11.69 -7.95 34.71
N MET A 346 11.12 -7.06 33.89
CA MET A 346 10.63 -7.43 32.57
C MET A 346 11.73 -8.07 31.72
N ASN A 347 11.47 -9.29 31.27
CA ASN A 347 12.33 -9.95 30.30
C ASN A 347 12.17 -9.32 28.91
N ARG A 348 13.01 -9.72 27.96
CA ARG A 348 13.03 -9.13 26.61
C ARG A 348 11.75 -9.40 25.81
N ALA A 349 11.07 -10.51 26.05
CA ALA A 349 9.81 -10.82 25.37
C ALA A 349 8.68 -9.93 25.90
N GLU A 350 8.60 -9.77 27.22
CA GLU A 350 7.65 -8.87 27.91
C GLU A 350 7.84 -7.41 27.49
N SER A 351 9.08 -6.93 27.47
CA SER A 351 9.41 -5.58 27.00
C SER A 351 8.92 -5.30 25.56
N ARG A 352 9.02 -6.30 24.67
CA ARG A 352 8.56 -6.18 23.27
C ARG A 352 7.04 -6.26 23.13
N SER A 353 6.39 -7.08 23.96
CA SER A 353 4.93 -7.21 23.97
C SER A 353 4.24 -6.09 24.76
N PHE A 354 4.97 -5.34 25.59
CA PHE A 354 4.44 -4.24 26.39
C PHE A 354 3.66 -3.23 25.55
N ARG A 355 2.45 -2.91 26.01
CA ARG A 355 1.57 -1.85 25.49
C ARG A 355 1.08 -1.02 26.67
N VAL A 356 0.98 0.30 26.47
CA VAL A 356 0.39 1.18 27.48
C VAL A 356 -1.08 0.81 27.69
N PRO A 357 -1.54 0.57 28.94
CA PRO A 357 -2.91 0.13 29.23
C PRO A 357 -3.98 0.99 28.54
N GLY A 358 -4.97 0.32 27.94
CA GLY A 358 -6.05 0.96 27.19
C GLY A 358 -5.62 1.66 25.89
N THR A 359 -4.42 1.39 25.38
CA THR A 359 -3.92 1.92 24.11
C THR A 359 -3.17 0.85 23.31
N ARG A 360 -2.82 1.17 22.06
CA ARG A 360 -1.94 0.35 21.21
C ARG A 360 -0.49 0.84 21.19
N ILE A 361 -0.11 1.77 22.06
CA ILE A 361 1.23 2.36 22.07
C ILE A 361 2.24 1.35 22.64
N ALA A 362 3.15 0.89 21.78
CA ALA A 362 4.26 0.03 22.17
C ALA A 362 5.38 0.80 22.88
N LEU A 363 6.23 0.06 23.59
CA LEU A 363 7.32 0.62 24.40
C LEU A 363 8.25 1.60 23.65
N LEU A 364 8.61 1.29 22.40
CA LEU A 364 9.44 2.19 21.58
C LEU A 364 8.75 3.53 21.31
N ALA A 365 7.45 3.48 20.97
CA ALA A 365 6.66 4.69 20.70
C ALA A 365 6.45 5.50 21.99
N LEU A 366 6.23 4.85 23.12
CA LEU A 366 6.19 5.48 24.43
C LEU A 366 7.52 6.18 24.76
N SER A 367 8.64 5.47 24.66
CA SER A 367 9.99 6.02 24.94
C SER A 367 10.29 7.24 24.06
N THR A 368 9.97 7.17 22.77
CA THR A 368 10.11 8.31 21.83
C THR A 368 9.26 9.50 22.26
N ARG A 369 8.04 9.26 22.75
CA ARG A 369 7.12 10.32 23.23
C ARG A 369 7.59 10.98 24.52
N LEU A 370 8.36 10.26 25.33
CA LEU A 370 9.02 10.78 26.52
C LEU A 370 10.32 11.53 26.20
N GLY A 371 10.70 11.64 24.93
CA GLY A 371 11.93 12.32 24.51
C GLY A 371 13.21 11.52 24.76
N ILE A 372 13.08 10.23 25.05
CA ILE A 372 14.22 9.35 25.35
C ILE A 372 14.84 8.86 24.04
N LYS A 373 16.18 8.90 23.97
CA LYS A 373 16.93 8.53 22.76
C LYS A 373 17.31 7.05 22.79
N GLY A 374 17.00 6.35 21.70
CA GLY A 374 17.37 4.95 21.48
C GLY A 374 16.18 3.99 21.55
N ASP A 375 16.40 2.74 21.14
CA ASP A 375 15.35 1.71 21.21
C ASP A 375 15.40 0.99 22.56
N PRO A 376 14.39 1.14 23.43
CA PRO A 376 14.34 0.46 24.73
C PRO A 376 14.32 -1.08 24.62
N ASN A 377 13.97 -1.65 23.46
CA ASN A 377 14.03 -3.11 23.26
C ASN A 377 15.44 -3.64 22.94
N ALA A 378 16.37 -2.74 22.65
CA ALA A 378 17.75 -3.03 22.27
C ALA A 378 18.77 -2.41 23.24
N ASN A 379 18.42 -1.32 23.91
CA ASN A 379 19.26 -0.57 24.82
C ASN A 379 18.64 -0.51 26.23
N LEU A 380 19.27 -1.20 27.18
CA LEU A 380 18.82 -1.23 28.58
C LEU A 380 18.86 0.16 29.25
N ALA A 381 19.78 1.04 28.86
CA ALA A 381 19.80 2.39 29.41
C ALA A 381 18.54 3.17 29.01
N ALA A 382 18.17 3.15 27.73
CA ALA A 382 16.92 3.76 27.25
C ALA A 382 15.67 3.12 27.89
N PHE A 383 15.71 1.80 28.15
CA PHE A 383 14.65 1.09 28.87
C PHE A 383 14.47 1.58 30.31
N TYR A 384 15.56 1.74 31.07
CA TYR A 384 15.50 2.21 32.46
C TYR A 384 15.22 3.72 32.54
N GLU A 385 15.74 4.55 31.63
CA GLU A 385 15.35 5.95 31.49
C GLU A 385 13.83 6.09 31.25
N THR A 386 13.26 5.20 30.44
CA THR A 386 11.80 5.14 30.19
C THR A 386 11.05 4.84 31.49
N GLY A 387 11.54 3.90 32.28
CA GLY A 387 10.99 3.63 33.61
C GLY A 387 11.10 4.83 34.56
N ILE A 388 12.24 5.53 34.60
CA ILE A 388 12.44 6.72 35.46
C ILE A 388 11.46 7.83 35.09
N GLU A 389 11.20 8.05 33.80
CA GLU A 389 10.23 9.03 33.35
C GLU A 389 8.79 8.70 33.76
N ILE A 390 8.44 7.41 33.84
CA ILE A 390 7.09 6.96 34.20
C ILE A 390 6.90 6.91 35.72
N PHE A 391 7.82 6.26 36.45
CA PHE A 391 7.68 5.97 37.89
C PHE A 391 8.42 6.96 38.80
N GLY A 392 9.13 7.93 38.21
CA GLY A 392 10.05 8.83 38.90
C GLY A 392 11.40 8.17 39.20
N ARG A 393 12.28 8.93 39.87
CA ARG A 393 13.63 8.48 40.26
C ARG A 393 13.60 7.49 41.44
N LYS A 394 13.02 6.31 41.23
CA LYS A 394 13.06 5.20 42.19
C LYS A 394 14.48 4.63 42.27
N LYS A 395 14.92 4.27 43.47
CA LYS A 395 16.28 3.77 43.74
C LYS A 395 16.67 2.61 42.81
N ILE A 396 15.80 1.61 42.66
CA ILE A 396 16.05 0.43 41.81
C ILE A 396 16.30 0.79 40.34
N LEU A 397 15.54 1.74 39.79
CA LEU A 397 15.69 2.18 38.40
C LEU A 397 16.99 2.95 38.18
N VAL A 398 17.37 3.81 39.13
CA VAL A 398 18.63 4.59 39.06
C VAL A 398 19.84 3.65 39.15
N GLU A 399 19.81 2.66 40.05
CA GLU A 399 20.86 1.64 40.16
C GLU A 399 20.98 0.82 38.87
N LYS A 400 19.84 0.36 38.32
CA LYS A 400 19.82 -0.41 37.07
C LYS A 400 20.26 0.40 35.85
N LEU A 401 19.93 1.67 35.78
CA LEU A 401 20.45 2.59 34.77
C LEU A 401 21.97 2.74 34.89
N GLY A 402 22.49 2.91 36.10
CA GLY A 402 23.93 2.95 36.36
C GLY A 402 24.65 1.67 35.92
N GLU A 403 24.10 0.50 36.24
CA GLU A 403 24.61 -0.79 35.76
C GLU A 403 24.60 -0.88 34.22
N ALA A 404 23.54 -0.40 33.57
CA ALA A 404 23.40 -0.41 32.11
C ALA A 404 24.38 0.55 31.42
N ALA A 405 24.57 1.75 31.98
CA ALA A 405 25.54 2.73 31.50
C ALA A 405 26.97 2.19 31.64
N GLN A 406 27.31 1.63 32.81
CA GLN A 406 28.61 1.00 33.04
C GLN A 406 28.87 -0.12 32.02
N ARG A 407 27.88 -0.97 31.73
CA ARG A 407 28.02 -2.01 30.69
C ARG A 407 28.28 -1.45 29.29
N LEU A 408 27.70 -0.29 28.97
CA LEU A 408 27.92 0.35 27.67
C LEU A 408 29.31 0.96 27.58
N ASP A 409 29.79 1.58 28.65
CA ASP A 409 31.15 2.12 28.73
C ASP A 409 32.17 0.98 28.71
N ASP A 410 31.92 -0.10 29.45
CA ASP A 410 32.71 -1.33 29.42
C ASP A 410 32.77 -1.92 27.99
N ALA A 411 31.65 -1.93 27.26
CA ALA A 411 31.61 -2.39 25.88
C ALA A 411 32.37 -1.49 24.89
N ARG A 412 32.70 -0.26 25.28
CA ARG A 412 33.49 0.71 24.51
C ARG A 412 34.97 0.70 24.87
N LEU A 413 35.38 -0.05 25.90
CA LEU A 413 36.78 -0.17 26.29
C LEU A 413 37.61 -0.55 25.07
N ALA A 414 38.70 0.18 24.86
CA ALA A 414 39.64 -0.11 23.81
C ALA A 414 40.24 -1.51 24.02
N LYS A 415 40.64 -2.15 22.93
CA LYS A 415 41.25 -3.49 22.97
C LYS A 415 42.44 -3.51 23.93
N GLU A 416 43.24 -2.45 23.91
CA GLU A 416 44.43 -2.26 24.74
C GLU A 416 44.09 -2.23 26.23
N GLU A 417 43.03 -1.52 26.62
CA GLU A 417 42.60 -1.42 28.02
C GLU A 417 42.06 -2.76 28.54
N ILE A 418 41.35 -3.51 27.70
CA ILE A 418 40.91 -4.87 28.03
C ILE A 418 42.13 -5.77 28.29
N LEU A 419 43.16 -5.68 27.42
CA LEU A 419 44.40 -6.45 27.59
C LEU A 419 45.13 -6.10 28.88
N GLU A 420 45.24 -4.82 29.20
CA GLU A 420 45.87 -4.36 30.45
C GLU A 420 45.13 -4.90 31.68
N LYS A 421 43.79 -4.81 31.71
CA LYS A 421 42.99 -5.32 32.83
C LYS A 421 43.10 -6.83 33.01
N ILE A 422 43.11 -7.61 31.91
CA ILE A 422 43.27 -9.08 32.00
C ILE A 422 44.68 -9.44 32.47
N LYS A 423 45.72 -8.76 31.97
CA LYS A 423 47.12 -9.05 32.34
C LYS A 423 47.50 -8.57 33.74
N ALA A 424 46.78 -7.57 34.27
CA ALA A 424 46.95 -7.08 35.64
C ALA A 424 46.25 -7.98 36.68
N ASP A 425 45.42 -8.93 36.26
CA ASP A 425 44.76 -9.89 37.15
C ASP A 425 45.76 -10.94 37.66
N PRO A 426 46.10 -10.95 38.97
CA PRO A 426 47.03 -11.93 39.51
C PRO A 426 46.48 -13.36 39.47
N GLU A 427 45.16 -13.53 39.33
CA GLU A 427 44.54 -14.85 39.24
C GLU A 427 44.44 -15.38 37.81
N MET A 428 44.78 -14.58 36.78
CA MET A 428 44.56 -14.95 35.37
C MET A 428 45.84 -14.98 34.53
N ASP A 429 46.69 -15.96 34.80
CA ASP A 429 47.85 -16.29 33.96
C ASP A 429 47.50 -17.21 32.77
N GLN A 430 48.51 -17.55 31.96
CA GLN A 430 48.33 -18.39 30.78
C GLN A 430 47.90 -19.81 31.14
N GLU A 431 48.49 -20.40 32.19
CA GLU A 431 48.10 -21.72 32.68
C GLU A 431 46.63 -21.74 33.13
N ARG A 432 46.21 -20.75 33.91
CA ARG A 432 44.85 -20.64 34.42
C ARG A 432 43.86 -20.47 33.29
N TRP A 433 44.17 -19.63 32.30
CA TRP A 433 43.33 -19.45 31.11
C TRP A 433 43.09 -20.78 30.39
N ILE A 434 44.15 -21.58 30.20
CA ILE A 434 44.07 -22.90 29.55
C ILE A 434 43.19 -23.88 30.34
N GLN A 435 43.27 -23.83 31.67
CA GLN A 435 42.59 -24.77 32.57
C GLN A 435 41.12 -24.44 32.85
N MET A 436 40.60 -23.32 32.34
CA MET A 436 39.21 -22.93 32.59
C MET A 436 38.20 -23.98 32.10
N SER A 437 37.36 -24.43 33.00
CA SER A 437 36.17 -25.26 32.73
C SER A 437 35.13 -24.51 31.88
N ILE A 438 34.09 -25.20 31.42
CA ILE A 438 32.99 -24.56 30.67
C ILE A 438 32.24 -23.57 31.56
N GLU A 439 31.98 -23.95 32.82
CA GLU A 439 31.30 -23.14 33.82
C GLU A 439 32.09 -21.88 34.15
N GLU A 440 33.41 -22.01 34.39
CA GLU A 440 34.29 -20.86 34.63
C GLU A 440 34.32 -19.91 33.43
N ARG A 441 34.38 -20.42 32.20
CA ARG A 441 34.32 -19.58 30.98
C ARG A 441 33.01 -18.81 30.87
N ARG A 442 31.88 -19.40 31.28
CA ARG A 442 30.58 -18.71 31.28
C ARG A 442 30.50 -17.63 32.36
N GLN A 443 31.15 -17.86 33.49
CA GLN A 443 31.14 -16.95 34.63
C GLN A 443 32.21 -15.85 34.55
N TYR A 444 33.29 -16.06 33.79
CA TYR A 444 34.40 -15.11 33.70
C TYR A 444 33.97 -13.72 33.23
N ARG A 445 34.48 -12.71 33.92
CA ARG A 445 34.35 -11.28 33.59
C ARG A 445 35.72 -10.63 33.69
N VAL A 446 36.03 -9.69 32.79
CA VAL A 446 37.27 -8.92 32.89
C VAL A 446 37.26 -8.11 34.20
N PRO A 447 38.32 -8.14 35.03
CA PRO A 447 38.33 -7.49 36.32
C PRO A 447 37.91 -6.02 36.27
N GLY A 448 37.02 -5.65 37.20
CA GLY A 448 36.48 -4.29 37.30
C GLY A 448 35.52 -3.90 36.17
N THR A 449 35.04 -4.85 35.36
CA THR A 449 34.09 -4.61 34.27
C THR A 449 33.00 -5.70 34.23
N ALA A 450 31.95 -5.46 33.47
CA ALA A 450 30.92 -6.44 33.15
C ALA A 450 31.19 -7.23 31.85
N LEU A 451 32.38 -7.09 31.24
CA LEU A 451 32.71 -7.76 29.97
C LEU A 451 32.84 -9.27 30.13
N SER A 452 31.93 -10.02 29.51
CA SER A 452 32.01 -11.48 29.37
C SER A 452 32.99 -11.92 28.27
N LEU A 453 33.46 -13.17 28.31
CA LEU A 453 34.31 -13.74 27.24
C LEU A 453 33.72 -13.56 25.83
N TYR A 454 32.40 -13.65 25.68
CA TYR A 454 31.74 -13.43 24.38
C TYR A 454 31.89 -11.99 23.87
N GLN A 455 31.83 -11.01 24.77
CA GLN A 455 32.02 -9.61 24.41
C GLN A 455 33.49 -9.33 24.07
N ILE A 456 34.43 -9.87 24.85
CA ILE A 456 35.87 -9.80 24.53
C ILE A 456 36.10 -10.40 23.13
N ASN A 457 35.59 -11.60 22.86
CA ASN A 457 35.70 -12.24 21.54
C ASN A 457 35.24 -11.35 20.39
N LYS A 458 34.14 -10.61 20.58
CA LYS A 458 33.65 -9.63 19.60
C LYS A 458 34.58 -8.45 19.42
N THR A 459 35.12 -7.90 20.51
CA THR A 459 36.10 -6.80 20.45
C THR A 459 37.37 -7.20 19.69
N PHE A 460 37.75 -8.48 19.75
CA PHE A 460 38.88 -9.04 19.00
C PHE A 460 38.51 -9.52 17.59
N HIS A 461 37.26 -9.33 17.15
CA HIS A 461 36.74 -9.74 15.85
C HIS A 461 36.89 -11.25 15.55
N LEU A 462 36.88 -12.09 16.59
CA LEU A 462 36.96 -13.53 16.44
C LEU A 462 35.57 -14.13 16.23
N SER A 463 35.52 -15.27 15.53
CA SER A 463 34.26 -15.95 15.21
C SER A 463 33.82 -16.89 16.34
N GLY A 464 32.51 -17.18 16.40
CA GLY A 464 31.96 -18.18 17.32
C GLY A 464 31.82 -17.73 18.79
N ARG A 465 31.79 -18.71 19.70
CA ARG A 465 31.59 -18.52 21.15
C ARG A 465 32.68 -19.26 21.93
N PRO A 466 33.61 -18.56 22.60
CA PRO A 466 34.70 -19.21 23.35
C PRO A 466 34.21 -20.05 24.54
N THR A 467 33.01 -19.77 25.06
CA THR A 467 32.38 -20.58 26.12
C THR A 467 32.04 -22.00 25.68
N ASP A 468 31.81 -22.21 24.38
CA ASP A 468 31.26 -23.46 23.85
C ASP A 468 32.34 -24.36 23.22
N SER A 469 33.53 -23.81 22.94
CA SER A 469 34.63 -24.53 22.28
C SER A 469 35.96 -24.20 22.93
N LYS A 470 36.74 -25.24 23.32
CA LYS A 470 38.09 -25.06 23.87
C LYS A 470 39.02 -24.40 22.85
N ALA A 471 38.92 -24.76 21.57
CA ALA A 471 39.75 -24.14 20.53
C ALA A 471 39.47 -22.64 20.38
N LEU A 472 38.20 -22.22 20.32
CA LEU A 472 37.85 -20.79 20.24
C LEU A 472 38.27 -20.02 21.50
N HIS A 473 38.22 -20.66 22.68
CA HIS A 473 38.73 -20.09 23.93
C HIS A 473 40.24 -19.88 23.91
N LEU A 474 40.98 -20.85 23.36
CA LEU A 474 42.44 -20.76 23.20
C LEU A 474 42.84 -19.76 22.11
N GLU A 475 42.06 -19.65 21.02
CA GLU A 475 42.24 -18.63 19.99
C GLU A 475 42.08 -17.21 20.57
N LEU A 476 41.04 -17.00 21.37
CA LEU A 476 40.87 -15.76 22.12
C LEU A 476 42.05 -15.51 23.07
N GLY A 477 42.52 -16.56 23.77
CA GLY A 477 43.67 -16.46 24.65
C GLY A 477 44.97 -16.12 23.91
N GLU A 478 45.24 -16.70 22.74
CA GLU A 478 46.38 -16.31 21.90
C GLU A 478 46.29 -14.83 21.51
N ALA A 479 45.10 -14.34 21.18
CA ALA A 479 44.90 -12.93 20.85
C ALA A 479 45.18 -12.00 22.06
N ILE A 480 44.99 -12.50 23.29
CA ILE A 480 45.23 -11.77 24.55
C ILE A 480 46.71 -11.82 24.98
N PHE A 481 47.28 -13.02 25.02
CA PHE A 481 48.62 -13.27 25.56
C PHE A 481 49.73 -13.19 24.49
N GLY A 482 49.37 -13.18 23.21
CA GLY A 482 50.29 -13.07 22.08
C GLY A 482 50.67 -14.44 21.50
N LYS A 483 51.17 -14.40 20.26
CA LYS A 483 51.68 -15.59 19.56
C LYS A 483 52.96 -16.11 20.21
N GLY A 484 53.09 -17.44 20.25
CA GLY A 484 54.20 -18.13 20.93
C GLY A 484 54.02 -18.23 22.45
N SER A 485 52.85 -17.87 22.96
CA SER A 485 52.48 -18.12 24.35
C SER A 485 52.24 -19.61 24.62
N LEU A 486 52.16 -19.99 25.89
CA LEU A 486 51.70 -21.32 26.30
C LEU A 486 50.31 -21.62 25.71
N VAL A 487 49.46 -20.60 25.60
CA VAL A 487 48.13 -20.70 25.00
C VAL A 487 48.22 -21.04 23.50
N SER A 488 49.12 -20.39 22.74
CA SER A 488 49.38 -20.73 21.32
C SER A 488 49.79 -22.19 21.16
N HIS A 489 50.66 -22.70 22.03
CA HIS A 489 51.08 -24.09 21.99
C HIS A 489 49.93 -25.06 22.28
N GLU A 490 49.07 -24.73 23.24
CA GLU A 490 47.89 -25.55 23.53
C GLU A 490 46.82 -25.46 22.42
N LEU A 491 46.66 -24.30 21.79
CA LEU A 491 45.79 -24.11 20.63
C LEU A 491 46.23 -25.02 19.49
N ALA A 492 47.52 -25.03 19.15
CA ALA A 492 48.06 -25.89 18.09
C ALA A 492 47.80 -27.39 18.37
N LYS A 493 47.88 -27.82 19.64
CA LYS A 493 47.52 -29.19 20.03
C LYS A 493 46.02 -29.45 19.84
N GLU A 494 45.17 -28.53 20.25
CA GLU A 494 43.71 -28.68 20.12
C GLU A 494 43.27 -28.64 18.64
N GLU A 495 43.88 -27.79 17.83
CA GLU A 495 43.68 -27.77 16.37
C GLU A 495 44.14 -29.06 15.71
N ALA A 496 45.30 -29.61 16.11
CA ALA A 496 45.74 -30.92 15.64
C ALA A 496 44.72 -32.01 16.02
N VAL A 497 44.16 -31.96 17.22
CA VAL A 497 43.08 -32.85 17.67
C VAL A 497 41.81 -32.65 16.84
N LEU A 498 41.39 -31.42 16.55
CA LEU A 498 40.21 -31.13 15.73
C LEU A 498 40.40 -31.56 14.28
N LYS A 499 41.59 -31.33 13.70
CA LYS A 499 41.96 -31.79 12.37
C LYS A 499 41.95 -33.31 12.30
N ALA A 500 42.47 -33.99 13.33
CA ALA A 500 42.38 -35.45 13.48
C ALA A 500 40.92 -35.94 13.68
N GLN A 501 40.03 -35.14 14.26
CA GLN A 501 38.61 -35.47 14.38
C GLN A 501 37.83 -35.22 13.08
N ASN A 502 38.32 -34.32 12.23
CA ASN A 502 37.74 -33.98 10.94
C ASN A 502 38.31 -34.80 9.77
N LEU A 503 39.06 -35.86 10.06
CA LEU A 503 39.51 -36.80 9.03
C LEU A 503 38.32 -37.30 8.21
N ASP A 504 38.55 -37.36 6.90
CA ASP A 504 37.62 -37.95 5.95
C ASP A 504 37.54 -39.47 6.18
N ALA A 505 36.43 -40.08 5.75
CA ALA A 505 36.18 -41.51 5.88
C ALA A 505 37.31 -42.34 5.26
N ARG A 506 37.89 -41.90 4.13
CA ARG A 506 39.05 -42.56 3.51
C ARG A 506 40.27 -42.63 4.44
N VAL A 507 40.65 -41.52 5.05
CA VAL A 507 41.83 -41.49 5.93
C VAL A 507 41.56 -42.29 7.21
N LEU A 508 40.34 -42.23 7.74
CA LEU A 508 39.96 -43.06 8.87
C LEU A 508 40.00 -44.56 8.53
N ARG A 509 39.58 -44.94 7.33
CA ARG A 509 39.69 -46.30 6.83
C ARG A 509 41.14 -46.76 6.88
N ASP A 510 42.04 -46.03 6.23
CA ASP A 510 43.46 -46.42 6.15
C ASP A 510 44.11 -46.54 7.54
N VAL A 511 43.78 -45.65 8.49
CA VAL A 511 44.32 -45.73 9.85
C VAL A 511 43.81 -46.96 10.59
N ILE A 512 42.55 -47.34 10.41
CA ILE A 512 41.94 -48.49 11.09
C ILE A 512 42.46 -49.80 10.47
N THR A 513 42.46 -49.91 9.14
CA THR A 513 42.89 -51.12 8.42
C THR A 513 44.38 -51.41 8.56
N ASN A 514 45.21 -50.39 8.77
CA ASN A 514 46.64 -50.57 9.06
C ASN A 514 46.92 -51.10 10.48
N GLN A 515 45.95 -51.07 11.39
CA GLN A 515 46.16 -51.47 12.79
C GLN A 515 45.49 -52.77 13.19
N MET A 516 44.43 -53.17 12.50
CA MET A 516 43.71 -54.39 12.82
C MET A 516 43.06 -54.96 11.56
N THR A 517 42.89 -56.27 11.54
CA THR A 517 42.18 -56.97 10.46
C THR A 517 40.66 -56.92 10.68
N TYR A 518 39.88 -57.32 9.67
CA TYR A 518 38.43 -57.46 9.83
C TYR A 518 38.06 -58.51 10.89
N ASP A 519 38.82 -59.60 11.00
CA ASP A 519 38.62 -60.63 12.02
C ASP A 519 38.87 -60.10 13.44
N ASP A 520 39.91 -59.28 13.62
CA ASP A 520 40.18 -58.56 14.88
C ASP A 520 39.03 -57.61 15.23
N TRP A 521 38.52 -56.86 14.24
CA TRP A 521 37.38 -55.95 14.40
C TRP A 521 36.11 -56.70 14.80
N ASN A 522 35.81 -57.80 14.12
CA ASN A 522 34.64 -58.64 14.36
C ASN A 522 34.67 -59.26 15.77
N SER A 523 35.87 -59.65 16.23
CA SER A 523 36.10 -60.30 17.52
C SER A 523 36.16 -59.34 18.71
N MET A 524 36.00 -58.03 18.50
CA MET A 524 36.05 -57.04 19.59
C MET A 524 34.99 -57.31 20.67
N SER A 525 35.43 -57.43 21.92
CA SER A 525 34.51 -57.53 23.05
C SER A 525 33.78 -56.20 23.29
N GLN A 526 32.68 -56.24 24.06
CA GLN A 526 31.94 -55.03 24.44
C GLN A 526 32.82 -54.01 25.19
N ARG A 527 33.76 -54.50 26.00
CA ARG A 527 34.72 -53.68 26.72
C ARG A 527 35.70 -53.01 25.75
N ASP A 528 36.15 -53.72 24.72
CA ASP A 528 37.06 -53.19 23.71
C ASP A 528 36.36 -52.13 22.87
N LYS A 529 35.11 -52.38 22.41
CA LYS A 529 34.29 -51.40 21.67
C LYS A 529 34.12 -50.08 22.44
N THR A 530 33.90 -50.17 23.74
CA THR A 530 33.71 -48.99 24.60
C THR A 530 35.00 -48.18 24.77
N LYS A 531 36.14 -48.88 24.84
CA LYS A 531 37.46 -48.25 25.03
C LYS A 531 38.13 -47.84 23.72
N TYR A 532 37.68 -48.36 22.59
CA TYR A 532 38.30 -48.14 21.30
C TYR A 532 38.29 -46.65 20.91
N LYS A 533 39.46 -46.17 20.54
CA LYS A 533 39.71 -44.85 19.94
C LYS A 533 40.54 -45.07 18.71
N VAL A 534 40.17 -44.43 17.59
CA VAL A 534 40.97 -44.51 16.37
C VAL A 534 42.35 -43.93 16.68
N PRO A 535 43.44 -44.69 16.48
CA PRO A 535 44.81 -44.30 16.79
C PRO A 535 45.18 -42.93 16.21
N GLY A 536 45.91 -42.12 17.00
CA GLY A 536 46.25 -40.75 16.61
C GLY A 536 45.06 -39.78 16.62
N THR A 537 43.86 -40.23 16.99
CA THR A 537 42.67 -39.41 17.13
C THR A 537 42.00 -39.61 18.50
N LYS A 538 40.98 -38.81 18.80
CA LYS A 538 40.08 -39.03 19.96
C LYS A 538 38.71 -39.58 19.54
N LEU A 539 38.56 -40.04 18.29
CA LEU A 539 37.29 -40.53 17.76
C LEU A 539 36.97 -41.92 18.31
N GLY A 540 35.85 -42.03 19.01
CA GLY A 540 35.28 -43.35 19.38
C GLY A 540 34.37 -43.89 18.28
N LEU A 541 34.01 -45.17 18.37
CA LEU A 541 33.24 -45.90 17.35
C LEU A 541 31.99 -45.17 16.87
N ASN A 542 31.22 -44.52 17.76
CA ASN A 542 30.00 -43.79 17.36
C ASN A 542 30.27 -42.60 16.42
N ARG A 543 31.41 -41.92 16.58
CA ARG A 543 31.79 -40.83 15.67
C ARG A 543 32.33 -41.38 14.36
N VAL A 544 33.04 -42.51 14.40
CA VAL A 544 33.49 -43.23 13.20
C VAL A 544 32.28 -43.70 12.38
N ALA A 545 31.30 -44.34 13.01
CA ALA A 545 30.04 -44.74 12.37
C ALA A 545 29.40 -43.60 11.56
N ARG A 546 29.29 -42.41 12.15
CA ARG A 546 28.73 -41.23 11.46
C ARG A 546 29.55 -40.80 10.24
N LYS A 547 30.88 -40.93 10.28
CA LYS A 547 31.76 -40.62 9.15
C LYS A 547 31.57 -41.59 7.99
N PHE A 548 31.26 -42.85 8.28
CA PHE A 548 30.94 -43.89 7.29
C PHE A 548 29.44 -43.98 6.98
N SER A 549 28.64 -43.00 7.41
CA SER A 549 27.17 -42.99 7.22
C SER A 549 26.44 -44.22 7.77
N VAL A 550 27.03 -44.90 8.76
CA VAL A 550 26.42 -46.03 9.45
C VAL A 550 25.58 -45.51 10.60
N SER A 551 24.27 -45.77 10.55
CA SER A 551 23.32 -45.31 11.55
C SER A 551 23.25 -46.27 12.74
N GLY A 552 23.29 -45.73 13.96
CA GLY A 552 23.15 -46.50 15.19
C GLY A 552 24.35 -46.36 16.14
N ASN A 553 24.36 -47.19 17.19
CA ASN A 553 25.41 -47.20 18.20
C ASN A 553 26.23 -48.50 18.05
N PRO A 554 27.34 -48.52 17.27
CA PRO A 554 28.20 -49.69 17.12
C PRO A 554 28.80 -50.17 18.45
N VAL A 555 28.88 -49.32 19.48
CA VAL A 555 29.32 -49.79 20.81
C VAL A 555 28.25 -50.69 21.41
N ALA A 556 26.97 -50.34 21.35
CA ALA A 556 25.89 -51.07 22.03
C ALA A 556 25.25 -52.19 21.19
N ASN A 557 25.33 -52.11 19.85
CA ASN A 557 24.68 -53.05 18.95
C ASN A 557 25.71 -53.75 18.06
N HIS A 558 25.82 -55.08 18.21
CA HIS A 558 26.76 -55.86 17.44
C HIS A 558 26.50 -55.81 15.93
N GLN A 559 25.24 -55.78 15.50
CA GLN A 559 24.91 -55.69 14.07
C GLN A 559 25.41 -54.37 13.45
N VAL A 560 25.20 -53.25 14.16
CA VAL A 560 25.72 -51.92 13.71
C VAL A 560 27.25 -51.89 13.71
N HIS A 561 27.90 -52.61 14.65
CA HIS A 561 29.35 -52.78 14.66
C HIS A 561 29.87 -53.54 13.43
N LEU A 562 29.16 -54.60 13.02
CA LEU A 562 29.48 -55.35 11.81
C LEU A 562 29.28 -54.49 10.56
N GLU A 563 28.16 -53.77 10.45
CA GLU A 563 27.90 -52.84 9.34
C GLU A 563 28.98 -51.75 9.23
N LEU A 564 29.43 -51.22 10.37
CA LEU A 564 30.57 -50.30 10.40
C LEU A 564 31.86 -50.98 9.93
N GLY A 565 32.10 -52.22 10.36
CA GLY A 565 33.22 -53.03 9.88
C GLY A 565 33.20 -53.16 8.35
N LYS A 566 32.07 -53.56 7.77
CA LYS A 566 31.92 -53.68 6.31
C LYS A 566 32.22 -52.38 5.57
N ALA A 567 31.70 -51.25 6.08
CA ALA A 567 31.95 -49.94 5.48
C ALA A 567 33.43 -49.52 5.54
N ILE A 568 34.16 -49.96 6.58
CA ILE A 568 35.59 -49.69 6.76
C ILE A 568 36.43 -50.63 5.89
N PHE A 569 36.23 -51.95 5.99
CA PHE A 569 37.10 -52.96 5.40
C PHE A 569 36.74 -53.35 3.95
N GLU A 570 35.59 -52.91 3.44
CA GLU A 570 35.07 -53.24 2.10
C GLU A 570 34.80 -54.75 1.87
N GLU A 571 34.53 -55.48 2.96
CA GLU A 571 34.04 -56.88 3.00
C GLU A 571 32.55 -56.94 3.38
#